data_AF-A0A950SY08-F1
#
_entry.id   AF-A0A950SY08-F1
#
_cell.length_a   1.000
_cell.length_b   1.000
_cell.length_c   1.000
_cell.angle_alpha   90.00
_cell.angle_beta   90.00
_cell.angle_gamma   90.00
#
_symmetry.space_group_name_H-M   'P 1'
#
loop_
_entity.id
_entity.type
_entity.pdbx_description
1 polymer ?
#
loop_
_entity_poly.entity_id
_entity_poly.type
_entity_poly.pdbx_seq_one_letter_code
_entity_poly.pdbx_strand_id
1 'polypeptide(L)'
;MQIVPRFKLMRRLLFPYSGEEPLTPKQGLRVIVVWALFFALVMSLGTVPFAVAMMGIFSLQKTALLFLLSFLSGAVIFGMLAWIVVSMSNRTARIIQQRKAAGTSSTNGGRYGS
;
A
#
# COMPACT_ATOMS: atom_id res chain seq x y z
N MET A 1 28.41 -2.45 -2.06
CA MET A 1 27.67 -3.55 -2.70
C MET A 1 26.23 -3.11 -2.96
N GLN A 2 25.87 -2.82 -4.21
CA GLN A 2 24.50 -2.48 -4.59
C GLN A 2 23.68 -3.78 -4.67
N ILE A 3 22.82 -4.01 -3.68
CA ILE A 3 21.91 -5.15 -3.66
C ILE A 3 20.82 -4.85 -4.71
N VAL A 4 21.00 -5.33 -5.94
CA VAL A 4 20.00 -5.19 -7.00
C VAL A 4 18.77 -6.02 -6.59
N PRO A 5 17.61 -5.39 -6.31
CA PRO A 5 16.46 -6.13 -5.83
C PRO A 5 15.91 -7.01 -6.94
N ARG A 6 16.04 -8.34 -6.79
CA ARG A 6 15.60 -9.37 -7.74
C ARG A 6 14.09 -9.39 -8.00
N PHE A 7 13.29 -8.69 -7.19
CA PHE A 7 11.82 -8.66 -7.30
C PHE A 7 11.27 -7.26 -7.54
N LYS A 8 11.50 -6.71 -8.75
CA LYS A 8 10.97 -5.39 -9.15
C LYS A 8 9.44 -5.32 -9.10
N LEU A 9 8.73 -6.40 -9.44
CA LEU A 9 7.26 -6.42 -9.49
C LEU A 9 6.62 -6.47 -8.10
N MET A 10 7.07 -7.37 -7.21
CA MET A 10 6.60 -7.45 -5.82
C MET A 10 6.90 -6.17 -5.04
N ARG A 11 8.07 -5.55 -5.27
CA ARG A 11 8.36 -4.24 -4.69
C ARG A 11 7.40 -3.17 -5.22
N ARG A 12 7.11 -3.14 -6.52
CA ARG A 12 6.17 -2.16 -7.10
C ARG A 12 4.73 -2.35 -6.63
N LEU A 13 4.35 -3.57 -6.25
CA LEU A 13 3.00 -3.93 -5.81
C LEU A 13 2.82 -3.81 -4.28
N LEU A 14 3.77 -4.29 -3.47
CA LEU A 14 3.68 -4.30 -2.00
C LEU A 14 4.48 -3.18 -1.31
N PHE A 15 5.57 -2.69 -1.90
CA PHE A 15 6.46 -1.72 -1.25
C PHE A 15 6.95 -0.67 -2.26
N PRO A 16 6.05 0.19 -2.76
CA PRO A 16 6.38 1.19 -3.78
C PRO A 16 7.33 2.29 -3.26
N TYR A 17 7.64 2.27 -1.97
CA TYR A 17 8.48 3.26 -1.32
C TYR A 17 9.97 2.89 -1.45
N SER A 18 10.74 3.73 -2.17
CA SER A 18 12.20 3.60 -2.21
C SER A 18 12.89 4.24 -1.00
N GLY A 19 12.17 5.01 -0.18
CA GLY A 19 12.74 5.78 0.93
C GLY A 19 13.12 7.20 0.57
N GLU A 20 13.34 7.51 -0.71
CA GLU A 20 14.03 8.74 -1.13
C GLU A 20 13.12 9.77 -1.81
N GLU A 21 11.99 9.35 -2.37
CA GLU A 21 11.08 10.22 -3.13
C GLU A 21 9.61 10.01 -2.73
N PRO A 22 8.81 11.09 -2.56
CA PRO A 22 7.38 10.98 -2.32
C PRO A 22 6.69 10.32 -3.51
N LEU A 23 5.73 9.42 -3.26
CA LEU A 23 4.95 8.84 -4.34
C LEU A 23 4.11 9.92 -5.02
N THR A 24 4.13 9.91 -6.35
CA THR A 24 3.19 10.71 -7.14
C THR A 24 1.74 10.27 -6.85
N PRO A 25 0.76 11.19 -6.90
CA PRO A 25 -0.64 10.87 -6.60
C PRO A 25 -1.20 9.74 -7.47
N LYS A 26 -0.76 9.63 -8.74
CA LYS A 26 -1.12 8.54 -9.65
C LYS A 26 -0.57 7.17 -9.20
N GLN A 27 0.64 7.13 -8.65
CA GLN A 27 1.24 5.91 -8.11
C GLN A 27 0.57 5.49 -6.80
N GLY A 28 0.27 6.45 -5.92
CA GLY A 28 -0.48 6.21 -4.69
C GLY A 28 -1.86 5.60 -4.97
N LEU A 29 -2.62 6.18 -5.88
CA LEU A 29 -3.93 5.66 -6.28
C LEU A 29 -3.84 4.23 -6.85
N ARG A 30 -2.83 3.96 -7.69
CA ARG A 30 -2.62 2.62 -8.24
C ARG A 30 -2.37 1.58 -7.14
N VAL A 31 -1.56 1.92 -6.13
CA VAL A 31 -1.27 1.02 -5.02
C VAL A 31 -2.52 0.76 -4.19
N ILE A 32 -3.30 1.81 -3.91
CA ILE A 32 -4.56 1.70 -3.16
C ILE A 32 -5.54 0.78 -3.89
N VAL A 33 -5.75 0.99 -5.20
CA VAL A 33 -6.65 0.15 -6.00
C VAL A 33 -6.16 -1.29 -6.04
N VAL A 34 -4.86 -1.51 -6.26
CA VAL A 34 -4.30 -2.86 -6.34
C VAL A 34 -4.43 -3.59 -4.99
N TRP A 35 -4.14 -2.92 -3.88
CA TRP A 35 -4.29 -3.50 -2.55
C TRP A 35 -5.74 -3.78 -2.21
N ALA A 36 -6.64 -2.81 -2.44
CA ALA A 36 -8.06 -2.97 -2.21
C ALA A 36 -8.60 -4.19 -2.96
N LEU A 37 -8.31 -4.30 -4.26
CA LEU A 37 -8.79 -5.41 -5.08
C LEU A 37 -8.14 -6.75 -4.71
N PHE A 38 -6.81 -6.78 -4.53
CA PHE A 38 -6.09 -8.01 -4.25
C PHE A 38 -6.51 -8.61 -2.90
N PHE A 39 -6.49 -7.82 -1.83
CA PHE A 39 -6.84 -8.32 -0.50
C PHE A 39 -8.34 -8.61 -0.36
N ALA A 40 -9.21 -7.78 -0.94
CA ALA A 40 -10.64 -8.08 -0.96
C ALA A 40 -10.96 -9.38 -1.70
N LEU A 41 -10.29 -9.62 -2.83
CA LEU A 41 -10.48 -10.84 -3.61
C LEU A 41 -10.00 -12.08 -2.83
N VAL A 42 -8.80 -12.04 -2.24
CA VAL A 42 -8.28 -13.14 -1.42
C VAL A 42 -9.21 -13.43 -0.23
N MET A 43 -9.68 -12.39 0.46
CA MET A 43 -10.63 -12.53 1.56
C MET A 43 -11.95 -13.17 1.09
N SER A 44 -12.45 -12.73 -0.07
CA SER A 44 -13.72 -13.22 -0.63
C SER A 44 -13.62 -14.64 -1.19
N LEU A 45 -12.46 -15.04 -1.70
CA LEU A 45 -12.23 -16.46 -2.01
C LEU A 45 -12.24 -17.32 -0.74
N GLY A 46 -11.80 -16.78 0.40
CA GLY A 46 -11.87 -17.46 1.70
C GLY A 46 -13.29 -17.62 2.24
N THR A 47 -14.25 -16.77 1.83
CA THR A 47 -15.64 -16.89 2.30
C THR A 47 -16.41 -18.01 1.63
N VAL A 48 -16.01 -18.46 0.43
CA VAL A 48 -16.65 -19.58 -0.28
C VAL A 48 -16.54 -20.90 0.49
N PRO A 49 -15.34 -21.40 0.87
CA PRO A 49 -15.23 -22.63 1.66
C PRO A 49 -15.84 -22.45 3.06
N PHE A 50 -15.80 -21.25 3.64
CA PHE A 50 -16.46 -20.97 4.91
C PHE A 50 -17.99 -21.09 4.81
N ALA A 51 -18.61 -20.51 3.79
CA ALA A 51 -20.05 -20.58 3.57
C ALA A 51 -20.54 -22.03 3.34
N VAL A 52 -19.75 -22.82 2.61
CA VAL A 52 -20.08 -24.24 2.33
C VAL A 52 -19.83 -25.11 3.56
N ALA A 53 -18.66 -25.00 4.21
CA ALA A 53 -18.25 -25.91 5.29
C ALA A 53 -18.87 -25.57 6.65
N MET A 54 -19.07 -24.28 6.97
CA MET A 54 -19.55 -23.86 8.29
C MET A 54 -21.03 -23.51 8.30
N MET A 55 -21.54 -22.90 7.22
CA MET A 55 -22.95 -22.47 7.16
C MET A 55 -23.86 -23.45 6.41
N GLY A 56 -23.30 -24.49 5.78
CA GLY A 56 -24.07 -25.46 4.98
C GLY A 56 -24.84 -24.80 3.83
N ILE A 57 -24.37 -23.64 3.35
CA ILE A 57 -25.04 -22.89 2.30
C ILE A 57 -24.64 -23.50 0.95
N PHE A 58 -25.52 -24.33 0.40
CA PHE A 58 -25.37 -24.92 -0.95
C PHE A 58 -26.03 -24.07 -2.04
N SER A 59 -26.78 -23.03 -1.67
CA SER A 59 -27.42 -22.13 -2.62
C SER A 59 -26.40 -21.20 -3.26
N LEU A 60 -26.19 -21.37 -4.57
CA LEU A 60 -25.34 -20.48 -5.40
C LEU A 60 -25.67 -19.00 -5.20
N GLN A 61 -26.95 -18.65 -5.09
CA GLN A 61 -27.39 -17.26 -4.94
C GLN A 61 -26.93 -16.66 -3.59
N LYS A 62 -27.05 -17.43 -2.50
CA LYS A 62 -26.62 -16.98 -1.16
C LYS A 62 -25.10 -16.88 -1.06
N THR A 63 -24.38 -17.85 -1.64
CA THR A 63 -22.91 -17.82 -1.68
C THR A 63 -22.39 -16.66 -2.52
N ALA A 64 -23.02 -16.38 -3.66
CA ALA A 64 -22.68 -15.21 -4.49
C ALA A 64 -22.93 -13.89 -3.75
N LEU A 65 -24.04 -13.78 -3.00
CA LEU A 65 -24.34 -12.61 -2.17
C LEU A 65 -23.29 -12.41 -1.07
N LEU A 66 -22.93 -13.47 -0.34
CA LEU A 66 -21.90 -13.43 0.69
C LEU A 66 -20.53 -13.06 0.11
N PHE A 67 -20.18 -13.62 -1.04
CA PHE A 67 -18.96 -13.26 -1.75
C PHE A 67 -18.95 -11.77 -2.11
N LEU A 68 -20.03 -11.26 -2.71
CA LEU A 68 -20.14 -9.86 -3.10
C LEU A 68 -20.04 -8.92 -1.89
N LEU A 69 -20.74 -9.25 -0.81
CA LEU A 69 -20.72 -8.47 0.44
C LEU A 69 -19.33 -8.47 1.08
N SER A 70 -18.67 -9.64 1.11
CA SER A 70 -17.30 -9.75 1.60
C SER A 70 -16.32 -8.99 0.73
N PHE A 71 -16.53 -8.96 -0.58
CA PHE A 71 -15.67 -8.25 -1.51
C PHE A 71 -15.79 -6.73 -1.34
N LEU A 72 -17.02 -6.22 -1.28
CA LEU A 72 -17.23 -4.78 -1.06
C LEU A 72 -16.69 -4.33 0.31
N SER A 73 -16.98 -5.08 1.37
CA SER A 73 -16.48 -4.73 2.71
C SER A 73 -14.95 -4.80 2.78
N GLY A 74 -14.34 -5.85 2.23
CA GLY A 74 -12.89 -5.97 2.09
C GLY A 74 -12.30 -4.81 1.29
N ALA A 75 -12.87 -4.47 0.14
CA ALA A 75 -12.34 -3.41 -0.72
C ALA A 75 -12.35 -2.04 -0.02
N VAL A 76 -13.40 -1.75 0.77
CA VAL A 76 -13.48 -0.52 1.57
C VAL A 76 -12.43 -0.52 2.68
N ILE A 77 -12.34 -1.60 3.47
CA ILE A 77 -11.40 -1.69 4.60
C ILE A 77 -9.96 -1.63 4.12
N PHE A 78 -9.57 -2.49 3.17
CA PHE A 78 -8.22 -2.53 2.63
C PHE A 78 -7.88 -1.30 1.82
N GLY A 79 -8.86 -0.68 1.15
CA GLY A 79 -8.70 0.60 0.47
C GLY A 79 -8.38 1.74 1.44
N MET A 80 -9.11 1.85 2.56
CA MET A 80 -8.81 2.83 3.61
C MET A 80 -7.44 2.59 4.24
N LEU A 81 -7.09 1.34 4.55
CA LEU A 81 -5.77 1.01 5.09
C LEU A 81 -4.65 1.38 4.12
N ALA A 82 -4.80 1.05 2.83
CA ALA A 82 -3.82 1.41 1.82
C ALA A 82 -3.69 2.94 1.66
N TRP A 83 -4.80 3.67 1.75
CA TRP A 83 -4.78 5.14 1.76
C TRP A 83 -3.97 5.69 2.93
N ILE A 84 -4.19 5.17 4.15
CA ILE A 84 -3.44 5.57 5.34
C ILE A 84 -1.94 5.31 5.13
N VAL A 85 -1.58 4.10 4.68
CA VAL A 85 -0.17 3.72 4.43
C VAL A 85 0.50 4.66 3.42
N VAL A 86 -0.17 4.95 2.30
CA VAL A 86 0.35 5.87 1.27
C VAL A 86 0.48 7.29 1.83
N SER A 87 -0.51 7.77 2.60
CA SER A 87 -0.49 9.11 3.20
C SER A 87 0.65 9.28 4.21
N MET A 88 0.87 8.29 5.07
CA MET A 88 1.96 8.28 6.04
C MET A 88 3.32 8.18 5.36
N SER A 89 3.45 7.32 4.35
CA SER A 89 4.68 7.18 3.57
C SER A 89 5.08 8.51 2.91
N ASN A 90 4.12 9.21 2.31
CA ASN A 90 4.35 10.51 1.71
C ASN A 90 4.71 11.59 2.74
N ARG A 91 4.12 11.57 3.94
CA ARG A 91 4.50 12.48 5.03
C ARG A 91 5.94 12.22 5.48
N THR A 92 6.31 10.95 5.67
CA THR A 92 7.67 10.56 6.05
C THR A 92 8.70 10.97 4.99
N ALA A 93 8.40 10.79 3.70
CA ALA A 93 9.27 11.23 2.61
C ALA A 93 9.57 12.73 2.68
N ARG A 94 8.53 13.54 2.91
CA ARG A 94 8.66 14.99 3.02
C ARG A 94 9.53 15.39 4.21
N ILE A 95 9.38 14.74 5.36
CA ILE A 95 10.19 15.01 6.55
C ILE A 95 11.67 14.66 6.28
N ILE A 96 11.95 13.53 5.64
CA ILE A 96 13.32 13.12 5.30
C ILE A 96 13.94 14.11 4.29
N GLN A 97 13.18 14.55 3.28
CA GLN A 97 13.63 15.55 2.32
C GLN A 97 13.90 16.89 2.98
N GLN A 98 13.04 17.35 3.89
CA GLN A 98 13.25 18.57 4.66
C GLN A 98 14.52 18.49 5.52
N ARG A 99 14.78 17.35 6.17
CA ARG A 99 16.02 17.14 6.93
C ARG A 99 17.27 17.13 6.05
N LYS A 100 17.21 16.49 4.87
CA LYS A 100 18.32 16.50 3.90
C LYS A 100 18.58 17.92 3.35
N ALA A 101 17.54 18.71 3.08
CA ALA A 101 17.65 20.09 2.61
C ALA A 101 18.14 21.07 3.70
N ALA A 102 17.70 20.88 4.95
CA ALA A 102 18.17 21.67 6.10
C ALA A 102 19.65 21.36 6.44
N GLY A 103 20.06 20.10 6.34
CA GLY A 103 21.46 19.69 6.56
C GLY A 103 22.43 20.24 5.50
N THR A 104 22.00 20.36 4.25
CA THR A 104 22.82 20.95 3.16
C THR A 104 22.92 22.47 3.23
N SER A 105 21.96 23.15 3.86
CA SER A 105 22.00 24.61 4.05
C SER A 105 22.96 25.05 5.17
N SER A 106 23.37 24.14 6.06
CA SER A 106 24.25 24.45 7.20
C SER A 106 25.74 24.29 6.89
N THR A 107 26.13 23.68 5.76
CA THR A 107 27.55 23.37 5.46
C THR A 107 28.30 24.51 4.75
N ASN A 108 27.66 25.62 4.40
CA ASN A 108 28.32 26.76 3.74
C ASN A 108 28.81 27.88 4.70
N GLY A 109 28.78 27.67 6.02
CA GLY A 109 29.16 28.70 7.00
C GLY A 109 30.61 28.69 7.51
N GLY A 110 31.47 27.79 7.03
CA GLY A 110 32.76 27.49 7.66
C GLY A 110 34.01 27.98 6.92
N ARG A 111 33.95 29.07 6.13
CA ARG A 111 35.12 29.57 5.39
C ARG A 111 35.25 31.10 5.43
N TYR A 112 35.39 31.63 6.63
CA TYR A 112 36.17 32.83 6.92
C TYR A 112 37.19 32.37 7.97
N GLY A 113 38.50 32.55 7.89
CA GLY A 113 39.41 33.30 7.05
C GLY A 113 40.72 33.20 7.83
N SER A 114 41.77 32.72 7.18
CA SER A 114 43.14 32.64 7.70
C SER A 114 43.64 33.97 8.27
#